data_AF-A0A966VTB0-F1
#
_entry.id   AF-A0A966VTB0-F1
#
_cell.length_a   1.000
_cell.length_b   1.000
_cell.length_c   1.000
_cell.angle_alpha   90.00
_cell.angle_beta   90.00
_cell.angle_gamma   90.00
#
_symmetry.space_group_name_H-M   'P 1'
#
loop_
_entity.id
_entity.type
_entity.pdbx_description
1 polymer ?
#
loop_
_entity_poly.entity_id
_entity_poly.type
_entity_poly.pdbx_seq_one_letter_code
_entity_poly.pdbx_strand_id
1 'polypeptide(L)'
;MTNADLNFHFDPICPWAYITSRWVVEVQQQRGYDVSWHFISLYMINETRGYGEGNKVHRDGHLAGLQALRVASAARAAAGNAAVAEVYTALGKAIHVDKR
;
A
#
# COMPACT_ATOMS: atom_id res chain seq x y z
N MET A 1 -3.77 -21.79 -0.03
CA MET A 1 -3.64 -20.45 0.57
C MET A 1 -3.86 -20.63 2.05
N THR A 2 -2.87 -20.35 2.89
CA THR A 2 -3.11 -20.25 4.34
C THR A 2 -4.00 -19.02 4.56
N ASN A 3 -5.08 -19.17 5.31
CA ASN A 3 -5.94 -18.03 5.67
C ASN A 3 -5.13 -17.18 6.65
N ALA A 4 -4.71 -15.98 6.24
CA ALA A 4 -4.15 -15.02 7.18
C ALA A 4 -5.24 -14.54 8.15
N ASP A 5 -4.86 -14.22 9.39
CA ASP A 5 -5.77 -13.65 10.38
C ASP A 5 -6.26 -12.25 9.98
N LEU A 6 -5.42 -11.51 9.23
CA LEU A 6 -5.71 -10.16 8.75
C LEU A 6 -5.29 -9.98 7.28
N ASN A 7 -6.24 -9.53 6.45
CA ASN A 7 -5.97 -9.11 5.08
C ASN A 7 -5.88 -7.57 5.03
N PHE A 8 -4.68 -7.04 4.78
CA PHE A 8 -4.45 -5.60 4.74
C PHE A 8 -4.36 -5.09 3.31
N HIS A 9 -5.32 -4.29 2.87
CA HIS A 9 -5.29 -3.67 1.54
C HIS A 9 -4.61 -2.30 1.60
N PHE A 10 -3.64 -2.06 0.72
CA PHE A 10 -2.91 -0.80 0.68
C PHE A 10 -2.73 -0.24 -0.74
N ASP A 11 -2.67 1.09 -0.79
CA ASP A 11 -2.04 1.87 -1.86
C ASP A 11 -0.87 2.64 -1.23
N PRO A 12 0.37 2.60 -1.78
CA PRO A 12 1.52 3.30 -1.23
C PRO A 12 1.32 4.80 -1.01
N ILE A 13 0.48 5.46 -1.81
CA ILE A 13 0.25 6.92 -1.68
C ILE A 13 -0.78 7.26 -0.60
N CYS A 14 -1.53 6.28 -0.07
CA CYS A 14 -2.57 6.53 0.91
C CYS A 14 -1.96 6.77 2.31
N PRO A 15 -2.06 7.98 2.89
CA PRO A 15 -1.49 8.27 4.20
C PRO A 15 -2.17 7.47 5.32
N TRP A 16 -3.48 7.23 5.17
CA TRP A 16 -4.27 6.45 6.12
C TRP A 16 -3.86 4.97 6.13
N ALA A 17 -3.68 4.38 4.94
CA ALA A 17 -3.20 3.00 4.85
C ALA A 17 -1.80 2.87 5.44
N TYR A 18 -0.93 3.88 5.27
CA TYR A 18 0.42 3.85 5.81
C TYR A 18 0.43 3.83 7.33
N ILE A 19 -0.26 4.79 7.98
CA ILE A 19 -0.33 4.87 9.43
C ILE A 19 -0.94 3.60 10.02
N THR A 20 -2.08 3.13 9.47
CA THR A 20 -2.72 1.90 9.94
C THR A 20 -1.82 0.68 9.74
N SER A 21 -1.02 0.63 8.65
CA SER A 21 -0.08 -0.48 8.44
C SER A 21 1.01 -0.55 9.50
N ARG A 22 1.47 0.60 10.01
CA ARG A 22 2.50 0.64 11.07
C ARG A 22 1.93 0.08 12.37
N TRP A 23 0.70 0.47 12.70
CA TRP A 23 -0.03 -0.09 13.83
C TRP A 23 -0.25 -1.60 13.68
N VAL A 24 -0.66 -2.08 12.50
CA VAL A 24 -0.80 -3.52 12.23
C VAL A 24 0.51 -4.26 12.51
N VAL A 25 1.64 -3.79 11.98
CA VAL A 25 2.96 -4.41 12.23
C VAL A 25 3.33 -4.38 13.71
N GLU A 26 3.05 -3.28 14.42
CA GLU A 26 3.30 -3.18 15.86
C GLU A 26 2.48 -4.21 16.67
N VAL A 27 1.18 -4.33 16.40
CA VAL A 27 0.32 -5.30 17.09
C VAL A 27 0.71 -6.73 16.71
N GLN A 28 1.16 -6.95 15.47
CA GLN A 28 1.63 -8.26 15.00
C GLN A 28 2.77 -8.80 15.88
N GLN A 29 3.72 -7.93 16.24
CA GLN A 29 4.84 -8.27 17.13
C GLN A 29 4.38 -8.61 18.56
N GLN A 30 3.23 -8.09 19.00
CA GLN A 30 2.71 -8.29 20.35
C GLN A 30 1.69 -9.44 20.49
N ARG A 31 1.16 -9.95 19.37
CA ARG A 31 0.03 -10.90 19.37
C ARG A 31 0.25 -12.15 18.54
N GLY A 32 1.26 -12.16 17.65
CA GLY A 32 1.62 -13.35 16.88
C GLY A 32 0.53 -13.82 15.91
N TYR A 33 -0.03 -12.89 15.12
CA TYR A 33 -1.00 -13.20 14.05
C TYR A 33 -0.38 -13.01 12.67
N ASP A 34 -0.96 -13.64 11.65
CA ASP A 34 -0.48 -13.55 10.27
C ASP A 34 -1.20 -12.44 9.49
N VAL A 35 -0.40 -11.65 8.75
CA VAL A 35 -0.89 -10.58 7.88
C VAL A 35 -0.63 -10.94 6.42
N SER A 36 -1.67 -10.88 5.60
CA SER A 36 -1.54 -10.94 4.15
C SER A 36 -1.76 -9.56 3.55
N TRP A 37 -0.72 -9.04 2.90
CA TRP A 37 -0.71 -7.74 2.25
C TRP A 37 -1.36 -7.83 0.87
N HIS A 38 -2.33 -6.96 0.59
CA HIS A 38 -3.12 -6.94 -0.64
C HIS A 38 -3.08 -5.56 -1.29
N PHE A 39 -3.24 -5.54 -2.62
CA PHE A 39 -3.21 -4.30 -3.38
C PHE A 39 -4.61 -3.70 -3.45
N ILE A 40 -4.70 -2.38 -3.33
CA ILE A 40 -5.83 -1.57 -3.79
C ILE A 40 -5.26 -0.33 -4.47
N SER A 41 -5.80 0.08 -5.62
CA SER A 41 -5.33 1.27 -6.34
C SER A 41 -6.32 2.41 -6.17
N LEU A 42 -5.88 3.49 -5.53
CA LEU A 42 -6.66 4.74 -5.45
C LEU A 42 -6.89 5.32 -6.84
N TYR A 43 -5.97 5.11 -7.79
CA TYR A 43 -6.16 5.55 -9.16
C TYR A 43 -7.35 4.85 -9.82
N MET A 44 -7.37 3.52 -9.76
CA MET A 44 -8.39 2.71 -10.43
C MET A 44 -9.77 2.90 -9.81
N ILE A 45 -9.89 2.97 -8.48
CA ILE A 45 -11.21 3.13 -7.84
C ILE A 45 -11.80 4.54 -8.05
N ASN A 46 -10.96 5.55 -8.32
CA ASN A 46 -11.41 6.92 -8.54
C ASN A 46 -11.51 7.29 -10.04
N GLU A 47 -11.03 6.44 -10.96
CA GLU A 47 -11.11 6.69 -12.40
C GLU A 47 -12.56 6.89 -12.87
N THR A 48 -13.49 6.07 -12.37
CA THR A 48 -14.92 6.15 -12.71
C THR A 48 -15.68 7.24 -11.95
N ARG A 49 -15.18 7.66 -10.79
CA ARG A 49 -15.75 8.76 -9.99
C ARG A 49 -15.38 10.14 -10.55
N GLY A 50 -14.30 10.19 -11.32
CA GLY A 50 -13.72 11.42 -11.82
C GLY A 50 -12.89 12.14 -10.76
N TYR A 51 -11.85 12.82 -11.23
CA TYR A 51 -11.13 13.81 -10.43
C TYR A 51 -11.78 15.15 -10.74
N GLY A 52 -12.49 15.75 -9.77
CA GLY A 52 -13.14 17.05 -9.98
C GLY A 52 -12.15 18.15 -10.44
N GLU A 53 -12.68 19.24 -10.96
CA GLU A 53 -11.85 20.39 -11.39
C GLU A 53 -10.92 20.84 -10.23
N GLY A 54 -9.63 21.00 -10.53
CA GLY A 54 -8.60 21.32 -9.53
C GLY A 54 -7.91 20.13 -8.86
N ASN A 55 -8.35 18.88 -9.08
CA ASN A 55 -7.75 17.69 -8.45
C ASN A 55 -6.65 16.99 -9.27
N LYS A 56 -5.96 17.72 -10.16
CA LYS A 56 -4.86 17.16 -10.96
C LYS A 56 -3.76 16.56 -10.08
N VAL A 57 -3.41 17.23 -8.97
CA VAL A 57 -2.40 16.76 -8.02
C VAL A 57 -2.78 15.41 -7.41
N HIS A 58 -4.05 15.24 -7.01
CA HIS A 58 -4.55 13.97 -6.49
C HIS A 58 -4.52 12.87 -7.56
N ARG A 59 -4.90 13.20 -8.80
CA ARG A 59 -4.84 12.25 -9.91
C ARG A 59 -3.43 11.76 -10.17
N ASP A 60 -2.47 12.67 -10.24
CA ASP A 60 -1.08 12.35 -10.53
C ASP A 60 -0.45 11.57 -9.37
N GLY A 61 -0.75 11.93 -8.12
CA GLY A 61 -0.34 11.17 -6.93
C GLY A 61 -0.90 9.76 -6.91
N HIS A 62 -2.20 9.59 -7.22
CA HIS A 62 -2.80 8.26 -7.34
C HIS A 62 -2.18 7.46 -8.48
N LEU A 63 -1.85 8.09 -9.62
CA LEU A 63 -1.16 7.42 -10.72
C LEU A 63 0.23 6.92 -10.30
N ALA A 64 0.98 7.73 -9.54
CA ALA A 64 2.25 7.31 -8.95
C ALA A 64 2.06 6.13 -7.98
N GLY A 65 0.98 6.13 -7.17
CA GLY A 65 0.59 4.98 -6.34
C GLY A 65 0.37 3.71 -7.16
N LEU A 66 -0.35 3.78 -8.28
CA LEU A 66 -0.54 2.66 -9.20
C LEU A 66 0.78 2.15 -9.80
N GLN A 67 1.70 3.06 -10.15
CA GLN A 67 3.04 2.67 -10.63
C GLN A 67 3.85 1.96 -9.54
N ALA A 68 3.81 2.46 -8.30
CA ALA A 68 4.46 1.84 -7.16
C ALA A 68 3.88 0.45 -6.83
N LEU A 69 2.56 0.24 -6.99
CA LEU A 69 1.93 -1.07 -6.85
C LEU A 69 2.44 -2.10 -7.88
N ARG A 70 2.85 -1.67 -9.09
CA ARG A 70 3.49 -2.58 -10.07
C ARG A 70 4.84 -3.08 -9.57
N VAL A 71 5.61 -2.23 -8.90
CA VAL A 71 6.88 -2.62 -8.26
C VAL A 71 6.62 -3.62 -7.11
N ALA A 72 5.63 -3.36 -6.25
CA ALA A 72 5.26 -4.29 -5.20
C ALA A 72 4.73 -5.63 -5.73
N SER A 73 4.02 -5.62 -6.87
CA SER A 73 3.59 -6.83 -7.58
C SER A 73 4.78 -7.64 -8.11
N ALA A 74 5.78 -6.97 -8.70
CA ALA A 74 7.01 -7.64 -9.13
C ALA A 74 7.76 -8.27 -7.95
N ALA A 75 7.85 -7.57 -6.82
CA ALA A 75 8.44 -8.12 -5.59
C ALA A 75 7.68 -9.35 -5.07
N ARG A 76 6.34 -9.34 -5.13
CA ARG A 76 5.51 -10.51 -4.82
C ARG A 76 5.85 -11.71 -5.70
N ALA A 77 5.97 -11.48 -7.01
CA ALA A 77 6.30 -12.55 -7.94
C ALA A 77 7.69 -13.15 -7.68
N ALA A 78 8.64 -12.32 -7.26
CA ALA A 78 10.01 -12.75 -6.97
C ALA A 78 10.16 -13.47 -5.62
N ALA A 79 9.50 -12.99 -4.57
CA ALA A 79 9.78 -13.42 -3.18
C ALA A 79 8.54 -13.48 -2.26
N GLY A 80 7.33 -13.53 -2.83
CA GLY A 80 6.10 -13.77 -2.09
C GLY A 80 5.60 -12.57 -1.28
N ASN A 81 4.68 -12.83 -0.34
CA ASN A 81 3.95 -11.76 0.38
C ASN A 81 4.86 -10.97 1.35
N ALA A 82 5.91 -11.58 1.90
CA ALA A 82 6.87 -10.89 2.75
C ALA A 82 7.60 -9.75 2.01
N ALA A 83 8.00 -9.98 0.76
CA ALA A 83 8.62 -8.94 -0.07
C ALA A 83 7.67 -7.76 -0.36
N VAL A 84 6.36 -7.99 -0.39
CA VAL A 84 5.37 -6.91 -0.48
C VAL A 84 5.41 -6.03 0.76
N ALA A 85 5.50 -6.63 1.95
CA ALA A 85 5.58 -5.90 3.20
C ALA A 85 6.84 -5.02 3.27
N GLU A 86 7.97 -5.54 2.81
CA GLU A 86 9.25 -4.82 2.74
C GLU A 86 9.18 -3.64 1.77
N VAL A 87 8.74 -3.89 0.52
CA VAL A 87 8.58 -2.85 -0.49
C VAL A 87 7.59 -1.78 -0.04
N TYR A 88 6.45 -2.18 0.51
CA TYR A 88 5.47 -1.22 1.03
C TYR A 88 6.04 -0.39 2.18
N THR A 89 6.78 -0.99 3.10
CA THR A 89 7.43 -0.27 4.19
C THR A 89 8.44 0.75 3.68
N ALA A 90 9.27 0.37 2.70
CA ALA A 90 10.27 1.26 2.11
C ALA A 90 9.63 2.44 1.36
N LEU A 91 8.64 2.15 0.50
CA LEU A 91 7.91 3.18 -0.25
C LEU A 91 7.14 4.11 0.67
N GLY A 92 6.41 3.55 1.63
CA GLY A 92 5.62 4.34 2.57
C GLY A 92 6.50 5.24 3.45
N LYS A 93 7.67 4.77 3.89
CA LYS A 93 8.63 5.63 4.61
C LYS A 93 9.14 6.77 3.71
N ALA A 94 9.52 6.45 2.47
CA ALA A 94 9.99 7.46 1.52
C ALA A 94 8.93 8.55 1.28
N ILE A 95 7.68 8.15 1.02
CA ILE A 95 6.58 9.07 0.70
C ILE A 95 6.10 9.85 1.93
N HIS A 96 5.74 9.16 3.02
CA HIS A 96 4.98 9.75 4.13
C HIS A 96 5.86 10.34 5.23
N VAL A 97 7.09 9.86 5.37
CA VAL A 97 8.03 10.30 6.41
C VAL A 97 9.11 11.18 5.81
N ASP A 98 9.84 10.66 4.82
CA ASP A 98 11.01 11.33 4.26
C ASP A 98 10.65 12.39 3.21
N LYS A 99 9.43 12.35 2.66
CA LYS A 99 8.93 13.22 1.58
C LYS A 99 9.83 13.23 0.33
N ARG A 100 10.25 12.03 -0.11
CA ARG A 100 11.16 11.81 -1.25
C ARG A 100 10.59 10.89 -2.32
#